data_AF-A0A0C2MQX9-F1
#
_entry.id   AF-A0A0C2MQX9-F1
#
_cell.length_a   1.000
_cell.length_b   1.000
_cell.length_c   1.000
_cell.angle_alpha   90.00
_cell.angle_beta   90.00
_cell.angle_gamma   90.00
#
_symmetry.space_group_name_H-M   'P 1'
#
loop_
_entity.id
_entity.type
_entity.pdbx_description
1 polymer ?
#
loop_
_entity_poly.entity_id
_entity_poly.type
_entity_poly.pdbx_seq_one_letter_code
_entity_poly.pdbx_strand_id
1 'polypeptide(L)'
;MIAPTMNIINPFHTDCTARIHDSYPDHVPRSPITSQLDAAQVLAFAGANGDIAWHIENELENGGEYANWRANMPPVTPQILLDYQQLYPLSPVQMAQVNNEVNTHGMMIPHGQILFHGGQWKGNNAVTKLSDPFATTFCPQVAMREAEHSGKAYKQGYIDLMVITVIDPQVKAFVFDMDEPEKGNELEVLFAAGATITVTNRTAMNFKYPVYGNPEKEITTYLVEATLS
;
A
#
# COMPACT_ATOMS: atom_id res chain seq x y z
N MET A 1 -17.28 24.01 -15.07
CA MET A 1 -17.68 22.90 -14.19
C MET A 1 -16.53 22.69 -13.21
N ILE A 2 -16.79 22.83 -11.92
CA ILE A 2 -15.84 22.47 -10.87
C ILE A 2 -15.84 20.93 -10.87
N ALA A 3 -14.68 20.30 -11.08
CA ALA A 3 -14.60 18.85 -10.94
C ALA A 3 -15.08 18.48 -9.52
N PRO A 4 -15.95 17.46 -9.35
CA PRO A 4 -16.36 17.05 -8.01
C PRO A 4 -15.11 16.76 -7.18
N THR A 5 -15.06 17.30 -5.96
CA THR A 5 -14.02 16.94 -5.00
C THR A 5 -14.23 15.47 -4.65
N MET A 6 -13.32 14.60 -5.10
CA MET A 6 -13.31 13.19 -4.78
C MET A 6 -13.06 13.00 -3.28
N ASN A 7 -13.86 12.17 -2.62
CA ASN A 7 -13.69 11.87 -1.20
C ASN A 7 -12.54 10.86 -1.01
N ILE A 8 -11.92 10.89 0.17
CA ILE A 8 -11.00 9.84 0.60
C ILE A 8 -11.76 8.54 0.84
N ILE A 9 -11.08 7.43 0.65
CA ILE A 9 -11.55 6.10 1.03
C ILE A 9 -11.04 5.81 2.44
N ASN A 10 -11.95 5.69 3.39
CA ASN A 10 -11.65 5.27 4.77
C ASN A 10 -12.34 3.93 5.07
N PRO A 11 -11.61 2.79 4.98
CA PRO A 11 -12.16 1.50 5.35
C PRO A 11 -12.60 1.44 6.82
N PHE A 12 -11.94 2.20 7.70
CA PHE A 12 -12.21 2.21 9.14
C PHE A 12 -13.18 3.32 9.55
N HIS A 13 -14.11 3.69 8.67
CA HIS A 13 -15.25 4.51 9.08
C HIS A 13 -16.25 3.71 9.94
N THR A 14 -16.17 2.38 9.86
CA THR A 14 -16.78 1.41 10.76
C THR A 14 -15.68 0.73 11.59
N ASP A 15 -16.03 0.22 12.77
CA ASP A 15 -15.08 -0.46 13.65
C ASP A 15 -14.72 -1.86 13.14
N CYS A 16 -13.43 -2.17 13.04
CA CYS A 16 -12.95 -3.51 12.69
C CYS A 16 -12.75 -4.36 13.96
N THR A 17 -13.60 -5.37 14.17
CA THR A 17 -13.42 -6.35 15.26
C THR A 17 -12.44 -7.43 14.82
N ALA A 18 -11.15 -7.15 14.92
CA ALA A 18 -10.08 -8.11 14.61
C ALA A 18 -9.69 -8.94 15.83
N ARG A 19 -9.34 -10.22 15.62
CA ARG A 19 -8.71 -11.06 16.66
C ARG A 19 -7.25 -10.66 16.83
N ILE A 20 -6.92 -10.06 17.98
CA ILE A 20 -5.55 -9.69 18.37
C ILE A 20 -5.16 -10.54 19.56
N HIS A 21 -3.99 -11.20 19.49
CA HIS A 21 -3.56 -12.10 20.56
C HIS A 21 -3.09 -11.31 21.80
N ASP A 22 -3.53 -11.72 22.99
CA ASP A 22 -3.22 -11.01 24.25
C ASP A 22 -1.71 -10.93 24.54
N SER A 23 -0.92 -11.88 24.02
CA SER A 23 0.54 -11.87 24.18
C SER A 23 1.26 -10.83 23.33
N TYR A 24 0.58 -10.12 22.43
CA TYR A 24 1.21 -9.03 21.68
C TYR A 24 1.61 -7.92 22.67
N PRO A 25 2.72 -7.20 22.43
CA PRO A 25 3.14 -6.09 23.28
C PRO A 25 2.10 -4.96 23.37
N ASP A 26 2.17 -4.15 24.42
CA ASP A 26 1.24 -3.03 24.67
C ASP A 26 1.27 -1.94 23.58
N HIS A 27 2.36 -1.84 22.83
CA HIS A 27 2.46 -0.90 21.70
C HIS A 27 1.73 -1.37 20.44
N VAL A 28 1.16 -2.58 20.45
CA VAL A 28 0.32 -3.10 19.37
C VAL A 28 -1.15 -2.85 19.72
N PRO A 29 -1.93 -2.17 18.86
CA PRO A 29 -3.34 -1.89 19.11
C PRO A 29 -4.17 -3.14 19.39
N ARG A 30 -5.19 -2.96 20.24
CA ARG A 30 -6.19 -3.98 20.53
C ARG A 30 -7.46 -3.73 19.71
N SER A 31 -8.31 -4.75 19.65
CA SER A 31 -9.64 -4.63 19.05
C SER A 31 -10.56 -3.73 19.88
N PRO A 32 -11.42 -2.89 19.28
CA PRO A 32 -11.59 -2.70 17.83
C PRO A 32 -10.45 -1.88 17.20
N ILE A 33 -10.13 -2.20 15.96
CA ILE A 33 -9.21 -1.42 15.13
C ILE A 33 -10.01 -0.32 14.43
N THR A 34 -9.62 0.93 14.65
CA THR A 34 -10.41 2.11 14.25
C THR A 34 -9.72 3.01 13.24
N SER A 35 -8.52 2.65 12.78
CA SER A 35 -7.77 3.44 11.82
C SER A 35 -6.82 2.61 10.97
N GLN A 36 -6.45 3.15 9.81
CA GLN A 36 -5.40 2.63 8.94
C GLN A 36 -4.06 2.49 9.67
N LEU A 37 -3.73 3.43 10.56
CA LEU A 37 -2.50 3.40 11.33
C LEU A 37 -2.51 2.26 12.35
N ASP A 38 -3.62 2.05 13.07
CA ASP A 38 -3.76 0.95 14.03
C ASP A 38 -3.62 -0.40 13.31
N ALA A 39 -4.27 -0.53 12.15
CA ALA A 39 -4.15 -1.71 11.30
C ALA A 39 -2.68 -1.94 10.89
N ALA A 40 -1.99 -0.92 10.41
CA ALA A 40 -0.58 -1.05 10.05
C ALA A 40 0.32 -1.38 11.24
N GLN A 41 0.04 -0.89 12.45
CA GLN A 41 0.78 -1.28 13.65
C GLN A 41 0.63 -2.78 13.95
N VAL A 42 -0.60 -3.30 13.86
CA VAL A 42 -0.86 -4.74 14.00
C VAL A 42 -0.11 -5.53 12.93
N LEU A 43 -0.20 -5.13 11.66
CA LEU A 43 0.40 -5.84 10.54
C LEU A 43 1.93 -5.74 10.51
N ALA A 44 2.51 -4.61 10.91
CA ALA A 44 3.95 -4.48 11.07
C ALA A 44 4.48 -5.41 12.18
N PHE A 45 3.69 -5.69 13.22
CA PHE A 45 4.08 -6.65 14.26
C PHE A 45 3.88 -8.11 13.81
N ALA A 46 2.68 -8.42 13.31
CA ALA A 46 2.20 -9.79 13.10
C ALA A 46 2.41 -10.33 11.68
N GLY A 47 2.62 -9.46 10.69
CA GLY A 47 2.74 -9.82 9.26
C GLY A 47 1.41 -10.04 8.56
N ALA A 48 0.45 -10.68 9.25
CA ALA A 48 -0.87 -10.96 8.73
C ALA A 48 -1.94 -10.92 9.81
N ASN A 49 -3.13 -10.43 9.45
CA ASN A 49 -4.35 -10.53 10.21
C ASN A 49 -5.53 -10.58 9.22
N GLY A 50 -6.15 -11.77 9.09
CA GLY A 50 -7.21 -12.00 8.12
C GLY A 50 -8.47 -11.17 8.37
N ASP A 51 -8.79 -10.85 9.62
CA ASP A 51 -9.98 -10.06 9.97
C ASP A 51 -9.80 -8.60 9.50
N ILE A 52 -8.60 -8.04 9.66
CA ILE A 52 -8.26 -6.69 9.18
C ILE A 52 -8.29 -6.63 7.65
N ALA A 53 -7.64 -7.60 6.99
CA ALA A 53 -7.57 -7.62 5.53
C ALA A 53 -8.97 -7.76 4.90
N TRP A 54 -9.79 -8.67 5.44
CA TRP A 54 -11.17 -8.88 5.00
C TRP A 54 -12.04 -7.64 5.25
N HIS A 55 -11.89 -6.99 6.41
CA HIS A 55 -12.63 -5.75 6.69
C HIS A 55 -12.32 -4.66 5.67
N ILE A 56 -11.03 -4.44 5.34
CA ILE A 56 -10.63 -3.47 4.33
C ILE A 56 -11.24 -3.80 2.96
N GLU A 57 -11.12 -5.06 2.53
CA GLU A 57 -11.66 -5.52 1.24
C GLU A 57 -13.18 -5.33 1.17
N ASN A 58 -13.92 -5.73 2.22
CA ASN A 58 -15.36 -5.58 2.31
C ASN A 58 -15.80 -4.11 2.28
N GLU A 59 -15.07 -3.22 2.94
CA GLU A 59 -15.38 -1.78 2.96
C GLU A 59 -15.04 -1.09 1.63
N LEU A 60 -14.09 -1.63 0.86
CA LEU A 60 -13.84 -1.19 -0.53
C LEU A 60 -14.93 -1.68 -1.48
N GLU A 61 -15.33 -2.95 -1.38
CA GLU A 61 -16.35 -3.57 -2.24
C GLU A 61 -17.73 -2.91 -2.05
N ASN A 62 -18.10 -2.68 -0.79
CA ASN A 62 -19.41 -2.16 -0.43
C ASN A 62 -19.42 -0.62 -0.27
N GLY A 63 -18.24 0.00 -0.19
CA GLY A 63 -18.08 1.44 -0.11
C GLY A 63 -18.25 2.11 -1.46
N GLY A 64 -19.14 3.11 -1.54
CA GLY A 64 -19.37 3.83 -2.79
C GLY A 64 -18.14 4.57 -3.33
N GLU A 65 -17.17 4.91 -2.47
CA GLU A 65 -16.02 5.74 -2.88
C GLU A 65 -14.99 5.00 -3.74
N TYR A 66 -14.75 3.71 -3.49
CA TYR A 66 -13.86 2.93 -4.36
C TYR A 66 -14.46 2.80 -5.76
N ALA A 67 -15.76 2.51 -5.86
CA ALA A 67 -16.48 2.52 -7.13
C ALA A 67 -16.42 3.90 -7.82
N ASN A 68 -16.55 5.00 -7.07
CA ASN A 68 -16.39 6.36 -7.61
C ASN A 68 -14.98 6.59 -8.18
N TRP A 69 -13.93 6.10 -7.51
CA TRP A 69 -12.55 6.18 -8.00
C TRP A 69 -12.36 5.36 -9.27
N ARG A 70 -12.86 4.11 -9.28
CA ARG A 70 -12.83 3.23 -10.45
C ARG A 70 -13.58 3.79 -11.65
N ALA A 71 -14.66 4.55 -11.45
CA ALA A 71 -15.39 5.22 -12.53
C ALA A 71 -14.56 6.30 -13.28
N ASN A 72 -13.41 6.73 -12.74
CA ASN A 72 -12.48 7.64 -13.41
C ASN A 72 -11.40 6.91 -14.24
N MET A 73 -11.37 5.58 -14.18
CA MET A 73 -10.44 4.73 -14.92
C MET A 73 -11.13 4.14 -16.16
N PRO A 74 -10.37 3.68 -17.17
CA PRO A 74 -10.97 2.94 -18.28
C PRO A 74 -11.65 1.66 -17.76
N PRO A 75 -12.76 1.24 -18.39
CA PRO A 75 -13.49 0.02 -18.00
C PRO A 75 -12.69 -1.27 -18.25
N VAL A 76 -11.63 -1.18 -19.08
CA VAL A 76 -10.67 -2.26 -19.31
C VAL A 76 -9.29 -1.70 -18.98
N THR A 77 -8.57 -2.37 -18.08
CA THR A 77 -7.20 -1.99 -17.72
C THR A 77 -6.28 -2.08 -18.95
N PRO A 78 -5.51 -1.03 -19.27
CA PRO A 78 -4.51 -1.09 -20.33
C PRO A 78 -3.55 -2.27 -20.15
N GLN A 79 -3.30 -3.02 -21.22
CA GLN A 79 -2.52 -4.28 -21.16
C GLN A 79 -1.14 -4.09 -20.50
N ILE A 80 -0.45 -2.97 -20.77
CA ILE A 80 0.87 -2.72 -20.18
C ILE A 80 0.83 -2.52 -18.65
N LEU A 81 -0.31 -2.11 -18.08
CA LEU A 81 -0.51 -2.06 -16.63
C LEU A 81 -0.75 -3.45 -16.04
N LEU A 82 -1.43 -4.35 -16.77
CA LEU A 82 -1.55 -5.76 -16.39
C LEU A 82 -0.18 -6.46 -16.45
N ASP A 83 0.57 -6.24 -17.53
CA ASP A 83 1.93 -6.74 -17.69
C ASP A 83 2.82 -6.26 -16.54
N TYR A 84 2.63 -5.03 -16.07
CA TYR A 84 3.33 -4.51 -14.89
C TYR A 84 3.07 -5.35 -13.65
N GLN A 85 1.81 -5.68 -13.33
CA GLN A 85 1.48 -6.50 -12.14
C GLN A 85 1.98 -7.95 -12.26
N GLN A 86 2.00 -8.50 -13.47
CA GLN A 86 2.28 -9.93 -13.70
C GLN A 86 3.75 -10.24 -13.97
N LEU A 87 4.45 -9.36 -14.69
CA LEU A 87 5.76 -9.63 -15.27
C LEU A 87 6.88 -8.77 -14.67
N TYR A 88 6.62 -8.04 -13.59
CA TYR A 88 7.63 -7.19 -12.95
C TYR A 88 8.92 -7.97 -12.61
N PRO A 89 10.13 -7.43 -12.90
CA PRO A 89 10.38 -6.10 -13.47
C PRO A 89 10.26 -6.05 -15.00
N LEU A 90 9.70 -4.96 -15.51
CA LEU A 90 9.63 -4.67 -16.94
C LEU A 90 10.90 -3.96 -17.45
N SER A 91 11.10 -3.95 -18.77
CA SER A 91 12.19 -3.18 -19.39
C SER A 91 11.99 -1.66 -19.20
N PRO A 92 13.05 -0.82 -19.28
CA PRO A 92 12.91 0.63 -19.14
C PRO A 92 11.92 1.28 -20.11
N VAL A 93 11.82 0.76 -21.35
CA VAL A 93 10.86 1.24 -22.36
C VAL A 93 9.43 0.93 -21.92
N GLN A 94 9.19 -0.28 -21.41
CA GLN A 94 7.88 -0.68 -20.89
C GLN A 94 7.52 0.10 -19.62
N MET A 95 8.48 0.34 -18.72
CA MET A 95 8.25 1.19 -17.53
C MET A 95 7.85 2.63 -17.91
N ALA A 96 8.42 3.18 -18.99
CA ALA A 96 7.99 4.47 -19.51
C ALA A 96 6.55 4.41 -20.10
N GLN A 97 6.17 3.30 -20.72
CA GLN A 97 4.80 3.08 -21.20
C GLN A 97 3.80 2.97 -20.03
N VAL A 98 4.13 2.21 -18.98
CA VAL A 98 3.36 2.15 -17.73
C VAL A 98 3.12 3.56 -17.20
N ASN A 99 4.19 4.36 -17.06
CA ASN A 99 4.07 5.73 -16.59
C ASN A 99 3.17 6.61 -17.48
N ASN A 100 3.22 6.41 -18.81
CA ASN A 100 2.34 7.13 -19.74
C ASN A 100 0.88 6.74 -19.57
N GLU A 101 0.57 5.46 -19.38
CA GLU A 101 -0.79 4.98 -19.12
C GLU A 101 -1.32 5.54 -17.80
N VAL A 102 -0.52 5.52 -16.72
CA VAL A 102 -0.92 6.12 -15.44
C VAL A 102 -1.20 7.62 -15.59
N ASN A 103 -0.38 8.37 -16.34
CA ASN A 103 -0.62 9.79 -16.59
C ASN A 103 -1.85 10.05 -17.47
N THR A 104 -2.12 9.16 -18.42
CA THR A 104 -3.25 9.28 -19.35
C THR A 104 -4.57 8.97 -18.66
N HIS A 105 -4.63 7.83 -17.96
CA HIS A 105 -5.86 7.25 -17.43
C HIS A 105 -6.04 7.43 -15.93
N GLY A 106 -4.98 7.76 -15.20
CA GLY A 106 -5.06 7.98 -13.77
C GLY A 106 -5.76 9.28 -13.37
N MET A 107 -6.06 9.36 -12.07
CA MET A 107 -6.68 10.50 -11.41
C MET A 107 -5.74 11.09 -10.34
N MET A 108 -6.03 12.32 -9.90
CA MET A 108 -5.37 12.87 -8.71
C MET A 108 -5.98 12.24 -7.46
N ILE A 109 -5.19 11.52 -6.69
CA ILE A 109 -5.65 10.93 -5.42
C ILE A 109 -5.92 12.04 -4.41
N PRO A 110 -7.09 12.08 -3.74
CA PRO A 110 -7.43 13.16 -2.80
C PRO A 110 -6.40 13.37 -1.70
N HIS A 111 -6.16 14.65 -1.37
CA HIS A 111 -5.39 15.02 -0.18
C HIS A 111 -6.00 14.35 1.06
N GLY A 112 -5.16 13.74 1.87
CA GLY A 112 -5.54 13.01 3.08
C GLY A 112 -5.76 11.51 2.88
N GLN A 113 -5.74 10.99 1.65
CA GLN A 113 -5.81 9.54 1.45
C GLN A 113 -4.64 8.84 2.14
N ILE A 114 -4.92 7.71 2.81
CA ILE A 114 -3.90 6.83 3.37
C ILE A 114 -3.78 5.57 2.52
N LEU A 115 -2.56 5.22 2.13
CA LEU A 115 -2.19 4.01 1.38
C LEU A 115 -0.95 3.38 2.00
N PHE A 116 -0.63 2.14 1.61
CA PHE A 116 0.47 1.38 2.18
C PHE A 116 1.48 0.96 1.11
N HIS A 117 2.75 0.89 1.51
CA HIS A 117 3.82 0.31 0.71
C HIS A 117 4.68 -0.57 1.61
N GLY A 118 5.10 -1.73 1.12
CA GLY A 118 5.93 -2.66 1.87
C GLY A 118 7.22 -2.95 1.13
N GLY A 119 8.34 -2.90 1.85
CA GLY A 119 9.65 -3.20 1.30
C GLY A 119 10.74 -2.52 2.09
N GLN A 120 11.91 -2.38 1.49
CA GLN A 120 13.00 -1.62 2.08
C GLN A 120 12.90 -0.16 1.65
N TRP A 121 12.87 0.77 2.61
CA TRP A 121 12.96 2.19 2.34
C TRP A 121 14.27 2.80 2.85
N LYS A 122 14.64 3.95 2.29
CA LYS A 122 15.78 4.75 2.76
C LYS A 122 15.38 5.39 4.09
N GLY A 123 16.24 5.26 5.12
CA GLY A 123 15.91 5.59 6.52
C GLY A 123 15.37 7.00 6.81
N ASN A 124 15.23 7.33 8.10
CA ASN A 124 14.50 8.50 8.59
C ASN A 124 14.88 9.82 7.90
N ASN A 125 13.90 10.71 7.71
CA ASN A 125 14.05 12.02 7.07
C ASN A 125 14.50 11.98 5.61
N ALA A 126 14.34 10.85 4.93
CA ALA A 126 14.56 10.76 3.49
C ALA A 126 13.44 11.48 2.74
N VAL A 127 13.81 12.51 1.98
CA VAL A 127 12.99 13.04 0.89
C VAL A 127 13.46 12.35 -0.40
N THR A 128 12.57 11.57 -1.02
CA THR A 128 12.87 10.83 -2.25
C THR A 128 11.92 11.24 -3.35
N LYS A 129 12.46 11.85 -4.40
CA LYS A 129 11.74 12.05 -5.65
C LYS A 129 11.83 10.78 -6.50
N LEU A 130 10.69 10.25 -6.89
CA LEU A 130 10.57 8.98 -7.60
C LEU A 130 10.78 9.18 -9.11
N SER A 131 11.70 8.42 -9.70
CA SER A 131 11.95 8.39 -11.15
C SER A 131 10.99 7.48 -11.91
N ASP A 132 10.38 6.53 -11.21
CA ASP A 132 9.56 5.46 -11.75
C ASP A 132 8.19 5.43 -11.07
N PRO A 133 7.18 4.80 -11.69
CA PRO A 133 5.91 4.53 -11.05
C PRO A 133 6.07 3.84 -9.69
N PHE A 134 5.19 4.20 -8.74
CA PHE A 134 5.29 3.76 -7.36
C PHE A 134 4.00 3.08 -6.90
N ALA A 135 4.11 1.77 -6.68
CA ALA A 135 3.00 0.92 -6.27
C ALA A 135 2.71 1.08 -4.77
N THR A 136 1.43 1.26 -4.47
CA THR A 136 0.87 1.29 -3.12
C THR A 136 -0.40 0.45 -3.09
N THR A 137 -0.95 0.19 -1.92
CA THR A 137 -2.17 -0.62 -1.75
C THR A 137 -3.06 -0.02 -0.65
N PHE A 138 -4.36 -0.30 -0.70
CA PHE A 138 -5.27 0.00 0.41
C PHE A 138 -5.09 -0.93 1.62
N CYS A 139 -4.36 -2.04 1.50
CA CYS A 139 -4.28 -3.05 2.56
C CYS A 139 -2.84 -3.24 3.09
N PRO A 140 -2.58 -3.01 4.40
CA PRO A 140 -1.24 -3.17 4.96
C PRO A 140 -0.76 -4.62 4.93
N GLN A 141 -1.67 -5.61 4.93
CA GLN A 141 -1.29 -7.01 4.77
C GLN A 141 -0.78 -7.31 3.36
N VAL A 142 -1.37 -6.70 2.32
CA VAL A 142 -0.86 -6.83 0.95
C VAL A 142 0.54 -6.24 0.87
N ALA A 143 0.75 -5.05 1.43
CA ALA A 143 2.08 -4.43 1.51
C ALA A 143 3.10 -5.35 2.21
N MET A 144 2.75 -5.97 3.33
CA MET A 144 3.62 -6.95 4.01
C MET A 144 3.96 -8.14 3.10
N ARG A 145 2.97 -8.74 2.43
CA ARG A 145 3.18 -9.86 1.51
C ARG A 145 4.08 -9.48 0.34
N GLU A 146 3.93 -8.27 -0.19
CA GLU A 146 4.79 -7.76 -1.27
C GLU A 146 6.24 -7.56 -0.83
N ALA A 147 6.46 -7.16 0.42
CA ALA A 147 7.78 -7.07 1.03
C ALA A 147 8.43 -8.45 1.22
N GLU A 148 7.64 -9.50 1.44
CA GLU A 148 8.13 -10.87 1.59
C GLU A 148 8.35 -11.58 0.25
N HIS A 149 7.57 -11.21 -0.76
CA HIS A 149 7.51 -11.87 -2.06
C HIS A 149 8.90 -12.13 -2.64
N SER A 150 9.11 -13.32 -3.21
CA SER A 150 10.39 -13.73 -3.83
C SER A 150 11.63 -13.60 -2.91
N GLY A 151 11.42 -13.69 -1.59
CA GLY A 151 12.46 -13.63 -0.58
C GLY A 151 13.11 -12.25 -0.46
N LYS A 152 12.40 -11.16 -0.83
CA LYS A 152 12.89 -9.78 -0.72
C LYS A 152 13.27 -9.44 0.72
N ALA A 153 12.32 -9.56 1.67
CA ALA A 153 12.55 -9.36 3.10
C ALA A 153 13.68 -10.22 3.65
N TYR A 154 13.77 -11.48 3.19
CA TYR A 154 14.90 -12.33 3.51
C TYR A 154 16.21 -11.68 3.04
N LYS A 155 16.37 -11.36 1.76
CA LYS A 155 17.64 -10.78 1.26
C LYS A 155 17.99 -9.44 1.92
N GLN A 156 17.00 -8.63 2.28
CA GLN A 156 17.18 -7.28 2.81
C GLN A 156 17.45 -7.25 4.32
N GLY A 157 16.94 -8.23 5.08
CA GLY A 157 17.18 -8.32 6.52
C GLY A 157 16.27 -7.42 7.38
N TYR A 158 15.31 -6.71 6.77
CA TYR A 158 14.24 -5.97 7.44
C TYR A 158 13.08 -5.68 6.48
N ILE A 159 11.93 -5.26 7.04
CA ILE A 159 10.77 -4.75 6.29
C ILE A 159 10.41 -3.37 6.85
N ASP A 160 10.20 -2.39 5.98
CA ASP A 160 9.47 -1.16 6.29
C ASP A 160 8.04 -1.31 5.74
N LEU A 161 7.06 -1.31 6.63
CA LEU A 161 5.65 -1.12 6.28
C LEU A 161 5.35 0.38 6.37
N MET A 162 5.23 1.01 5.21
CA MET A 162 4.97 2.44 5.10
C MET A 162 3.46 2.71 5.16
N VAL A 163 3.06 3.64 6.03
CA VAL A 163 1.76 4.30 6.04
C VAL A 163 1.95 5.66 5.37
N ILE A 164 1.36 5.83 4.20
CA ILE A 164 1.61 6.96 3.31
C ILE A 164 0.35 7.83 3.26
N THR A 165 0.47 9.06 3.73
CA THR A 165 -0.59 10.07 3.59
C THR A 165 -0.35 10.91 2.33
N VAL A 166 -1.31 10.96 1.42
CA VAL A 166 -1.25 11.82 0.24
C VAL A 166 -1.47 13.27 0.66
N ILE A 167 -0.52 14.16 0.35
CA ILE A 167 -0.56 15.58 0.70
C ILE A 167 -0.25 16.38 -0.56
N ASP A 168 -1.18 17.25 -0.96
CA ASP A 168 -1.05 18.14 -2.13
C ASP A 168 -0.52 17.40 -3.36
N PRO A 169 -1.26 16.39 -3.85
CA PRO A 169 -0.79 15.48 -4.90
C PRO A 169 -0.38 16.27 -6.16
N GLN A 170 0.76 15.92 -6.74
CA GLN A 170 1.36 16.53 -7.93
C GLN A 170 1.41 15.56 -9.12
N VAL A 171 1.16 14.27 -8.87
CA VAL A 171 1.08 13.25 -9.90
C VAL A 171 -0.23 12.48 -9.83
N LYS A 172 -0.63 11.91 -10.96
CA LYS A 172 -1.79 11.01 -11.05
C LYS A 172 -1.43 9.63 -10.52
N ALA A 173 -2.46 8.87 -10.15
CA ALA A 173 -2.35 7.44 -9.91
C ALA A 173 -3.45 6.67 -10.63
N PHE A 174 -3.14 5.43 -11.00
CA PHE A 174 -4.09 4.47 -11.53
C PHE A 174 -4.55 3.56 -10.39
N VAL A 175 -5.86 3.34 -10.28
CA VAL A 175 -6.46 2.47 -9.26
C VAL A 175 -6.86 1.18 -9.96
N PHE A 176 -6.20 0.08 -9.64
CA PHE A 176 -6.52 -1.22 -10.23
C PHE A 176 -7.88 -1.71 -9.76
N ASP A 177 -8.54 -2.50 -10.61
CA ASP A 177 -9.83 -3.09 -10.31
C ASP A 177 -9.68 -4.28 -9.35
N MET A 178 -10.53 -4.36 -8.33
CA MET A 178 -10.53 -5.47 -7.39
C MET A 178 -11.13 -6.74 -8.00
N ASP A 179 -11.92 -6.60 -9.06
CA ASP A 179 -12.50 -7.72 -9.81
C ASP A 179 -11.53 -8.30 -10.86
N GLU A 180 -10.31 -7.77 -10.95
CA GLU A 180 -9.27 -8.31 -11.84
C GLU A 180 -8.89 -9.75 -11.42
N PRO A 181 -8.99 -10.74 -12.33
CA PRO A 181 -9.00 -12.15 -11.97
C PRO A 181 -7.69 -12.69 -11.39
N GLU A 182 -6.55 -12.04 -11.69
CA GLU A 182 -5.25 -12.50 -11.21
C GLU A 182 -4.75 -11.72 -10.00
N LYS A 183 -4.93 -10.39 -10.01
CA LYS A 183 -4.23 -9.46 -9.11
C LYS A 183 -5.16 -8.46 -8.41
N GLY A 184 -6.48 -8.59 -8.54
CA GLY A 184 -7.44 -7.69 -7.89
C GLY A 184 -7.31 -7.63 -6.35
N ASN A 185 -6.93 -8.75 -5.74
CA ASN A 185 -6.67 -8.85 -4.30
C ASN A 185 -5.46 -8.03 -3.81
N GLU A 186 -4.67 -7.46 -4.71
CA GLU A 186 -3.57 -6.55 -4.35
C GLU A 186 -4.09 -5.15 -3.98
N LEU A 187 -5.33 -4.79 -4.36
CA LEU A 187 -5.96 -3.52 -4.03
C LEU A 187 -5.05 -2.33 -4.37
N GLU A 188 -4.38 -2.43 -5.51
CA GLU A 188 -3.24 -1.60 -5.87
C GLU A 188 -3.65 -0.21 -6.36
N VAL A 189 -2.89 0.79 -5.94
CA VAL A 189 -2.89 2.15 -6.47
C VAL A 189 -1.46 2.49 -6.92
N LEU A 190 -1.29 2.69 -8.22
CA LEU A 190 0.01 2.93 -8.85
C LEU A 190 0.16 4.41 -9.21
N PHE A 191 1.01 5.12 -8.48
CA PHE A 191 1.34 6.52 -8.76
C PHE A 191 2.29 6.63 -9.95
N ALA A 192 2.10 7.66 -10.77
CA ALA A 192 3.06 8.01 -11.81
C ALA A 192 4.41 8.43 -11.21
N ALA A 193 5.45 8.35 -12.03
CA ALA A 193 6.76 8.90 -11.73
C ALA A 193 6.67 10.40 -11.43
N GLY A 194 7.58 10.88 -10.58
CA GLY A 194 7.68 12.29 -10.20
C GLY A 194 7.13 12.61 -8.80
N ALA A 195 6.39 11.68 -8.18
CA ALA A 195 5.97 11.78 -6.78
C ALA A 195 7.17 11.97 -5.85
N THR A 196 6.96 12.71 -4.77
CA THR A 196 7.94 12.92 -3.70
C THR A 196 7.45 12.28 -2.42
N ILE A 197 8.22 11.33 -1.90
CA ILE A 197 7.98 10.71 -0.60
C ILE A 197 8.84 11.39 0.46
N THR A 198 8.23 11.77 1.57
CA THR A 198 8.93 12.29 2.76
C THR A 198 8.67 11.39 3.95
N VAL A 199 9.71 10.74 4.46
CA VAL A 199 9.60 9.95 5.71
C VAL A 199 9.64 10.88 6.91
N THR A 200 8.64 10.75 7.78
CA THR A 200 8.48 11.56 8.99
C THR A 200 8.84 10.80 10.25
N ASN A 201 8.51 9.50 10.31
CA ASN A 201 8.81 8.66 11.46
C ASN A 201 9.11 7.22 11.03
N ARG A 202 9.84 6.50 11.88
CA ARG A 202 10.15 5.08 11.71
C ARG A 202 10.29 4.41 13.07
N THR A 203 9.39 3.49 13.37
CA THR A 203 9.29 2.80 14.65
C THR A 203 9.54 1.32 14.47
N ALA A 204 10.44 0.73 15.25
CA ALA A 204 10.64 -0.72 15.24
C ALA A 204 9.44 -1.42 15.89
N MET A 205 8.88 -2.43 15.22
CA MET A 205 7.64 -3.09 15.64
C MET A 205 7.89 -4.50 16.16
N ASN A 206 8.60 -5.34 15.40
CA ASN A 206 8.95 -6.70 15.79
C ASN A 206 10.43 -6.97 15.49
N PHE A 207 11.19 -7.44 16.48
CA PHE A 207 12.62 -7.77 16.33
C PHE A 207 12.88 -9.23 15.95
N LYS A 208 11.83 -10.06 15.97
CA LYS A 208 11.87 -11.51 15.76
C LYS A 208 10.88 -11.93 14.67
N TYR A 209 10.73 -11.11 13.64
CA TYR A 209 9.81 -11.42 12.56
C TYR A 209 10.38 -12.56 11.72
N PRO A 210 9.70 -13.72 11.61
CA PRO A 210 10.24 -14.86 10.88
C PRO A 210 10.17 -14.59 9.38
N VAL A 211 11.27 -14.88 8.66
CA VAL A 211 11.26 -14.92 7.18
C VAL A 211 11.84 -16.23 6.68
N TYR A 212 11.18 -16.78 5.67
CA TYR A 212 11.52 -18.08 5.13
C TYR A 212 12.64 -17.98 4.09
N GLY A 213 13.63 -18.85 4.27
CA GLY A 213 14.81 -18.99 3.40
C GLY A 213 15.72 -20.08 3.95
N ASN A 214 16.90 -20.25 3.37
CA ASN A 214 17.88 -21.23 3.84
C ASN A 214 19.23 -20.54 4.12
N PRO A 215 19.69 -20.46 5.39
CA PRO A 215 19.00 -20.91 6.62
C PRO A 215 17.78 -20.05 6.97
N GLU A 216 16.90 -20.51 7.86
CA GLU A 216 15.85 -19.65 8.43
C GLU A 216 16.46 -18.46 9.19
N LYS A 217 15.73 -17.35 9.23
CA LYS A 217 16.15 -16.19 10.03
C LYS A 217 14.99 -15.37 10.57
N GLU A 218 15.33 -14.57 11.56
CA GLU A 218 14.49 -13.50 12.09
C GLU A 218 15.01 -12.16 11.58
N ILE A 219 14.10 -11.24 11.29
CA ILE A 219 14.41 -9.87 10.87
C ILE A 219 13.64 -8.87 11.73
N THR A 220 14.00 -7.58 11.60
CA THR A 220 13.24 -6.50 12.21
C THR A 220 12.20 -5.95 11.23
N THR A 221 10.98 -5.74 11.68
CA THR A 221 9.96 -4.98 10.96
C THR A 221 9.84 -3.58 11.55
N TYR A 222 9.50 -2.63 10.70
CA TYR A 222 9.32 -1.23 11.06
C TYR A 222 8.00 -0.72 10.52
N LEU A 223 7.35 0.13 11.30
CA LEU A 223 6.29 1.00 10.84
C LEU A 223 6.92 2.32 10.42
N VAL A 224 6.68 2.75 9.18
CA VAL A 224 7.21 3.99 8.63
C VAL A 224 6.05 4.92 8.30
N GLU A 225 6.04 6.12 8.88
CA GLU A 225 5.05 7.14 8.55
C GLU A 225 5.64 8.09 7.51
N ALA A 226 4.95 8.27 6.39
CA ALA A 226 5.42 9.10 5.29
C ALA A 226 4.30 9.91 4.65
N THR A 227 4.68 10.94 3.92
CA THR A 227 3.78 11.69 3.04
C THR A 227 4.17 11.50 1.58
N LEU A 228 3.19 11.56 0.68
CA LEU A 228 3.37 11.55 -0.77
C LEU A 228 2.74 12.81 -1.37
N SER A 229 3.55 13.60 -2.08
CA SER A 229 3.09 14.72 -2.93
C SER A 229 3.41 14.46 -4.39
#